data_AF-A0A9E2V3N2-F1
#
_entry.id   AF-A0A9E2V3N2-F1
#
_cell.length_a   1.000
_cell.length_b   1.000
_cell.length_c   1.000
_cell.angle_alpha   90.00
_cell.angle_beta   90.00
_cell.angle_gamma   90.00
#
_symmetry.space_group_name_H-M   'P 1'
#
loop_
_entity.id
_entity.type
_entity.pdbx_description
1 polymer ?
#
loop_
_entity_poly.entity_id
_entity_poly.type
_entity_poly.pdbx_seq_one_letter_code
_entity_poly.pdbx_strand_id
1 'polypeptide(L)'
;DGASTLAYAPVAVTGFAIAFVIDDPVTGKQATSLNLSPRLIAKLMTGSYAGSPDVGRARSDLADNPLSLQLDPEFQQLNPELSTAAAGSTWWSFKASLATLLSVSVKSDMMEALTSYLAADAEAMAFIAGEPDPWGMTVNEAYKDIELPRRSWPLEDDWKLAASAGSCEAEQPIAWFTKLMAPVSDVHKVAEDLLMAKPESTLNREFIQGSKVCKTVRSAQSIGNRTMLGLVTLSDAARYGLPTASLRTAVTEDGATFVAPTTSSLQAAVAAMTSSAAGEPYLPDAAALHESTTAYPGTMVLHAAFPLTGLSATTAEDAASFVTIATTEGQVEGQGMGELPKGYAPLAATGATAGLFAAAQEVATAVARQSGSMAAPASTSTGTAAGTTAGTTAAAPSGGSAVGSQVLAAPQATAVPGLAAPTAAATAAATTTPTPDAAVSGPLRAALPAGLAAAALAGVAVPFVRRTPRERP
;
A
#
# COMPACT_ATOMS: atom_id res chain seq x y z
N ASP A 1 -3.71 -2.44 -36.45
CA ASP A 1 -3.12 -1.51 -35.46
C ASP A 1 -4.25 -0.72 -34.81
N GLY A 2 -4.79 -1.23 -33.71
CA GLY A 2 -5.90 -0.59 -33.01
C GLY A 2 -5.36 0.46 -32.06
N ALA A 3 -5.54 1.74 -32.39
CA ALA A 3 -5.32 2.83 -31.43
C ALA A 3 -6.10 2.50 -30.14
N SER A 4 -5.44 2.60 -28.98
CA SER A 4 -6.11 2.43 -27.70
C SER A 4 -7.33 3.34 -27.67
N THR A 5 -8.51 2.76 -27.48
CA THR A 5 -9.77 3.50 -27.33
C THR A 5 -9.86 4.17 -25.97
N LEU A 6 -8.89 3.93 -25.07
CA LEU A 6 -8.80 4.50 -23.73
C LEU A 6 -7.56 5.40 -23.61
N ALA A 7 -7.73 6.49 -22.88
CA ALA A 7 -6.64 7.35 -22.45
C ALA A 7 -6.61 7.44 -20.92
N TYR A 8 -5.41 7.48 -20.35
CA TYR A 8 -5.17 7.47 -18.91
C TYR A 8 -4.66 8.85 -18.46
N ALA A 9 -5.51 9.64 -17.82
CA ALA A 9 -5.13 10.93 -17.24
C ALA A 9 -4.50 10.73 -15.86
N PRO A 10 -3.23 11.11 -15.62
CA PRO A 10 -2.69 11.17 -14.26
C PRO A 10 -3.46 12.19 -13.42
N VAL A 11 -3.99 11.77 -12.26
CA VAL A 11 -4.78 12.67 -11.39
C VAL A 11 -4.16 12.86 -10.02
N ALA A 12 -3.28 11.97 -9.57
CA ALA A 12 -2.59 12.11 -8.29
C ALA A 12 -1.32 11.26 -8.23
N VAL A 13 -0.34 11.69 -7.44
CA VAL A 13 0.86 10.91 -7.11
C VAL A 13 0.74 10.48 -5.64
N THR A 14 0.88 9.19 -5.36
CA THR A 14 0.83 8.61 -4.01
C THR A 14 1.71 7.36 -3.96
N GLY A 15 1.35 6.37 -3.15
CA GLY A 15 2.06 5.11 -3.08
C GLY A 15 1.55 4.19 -1.98
N PHE A 16 2.33 3.15 -1.75
CA PHE A 16 2.18 2.28 -0.59
C PHE A 16 3.29 2.52 0.43
N ALA A 17 3.04 2.12 1.67
CA ALA A 17 4.08 1.99 2.67
C ALA A 17 3.95 0.67 3.43
N ILE A 18 5.07 0.25 3.98
CA ILE A 18 5.06 -0.67 5.11
C ILE A 18 4.92 0.18 6.36
N ALA A 19 3.69 0.28 6.88
CA ALA A 19 3.44 0.92 8.16
C ALA A 19 3.71 -0.05 9.30
N PHE A 20 4.08 0.49 10.47
CA PHE A 20 4.46 -0.33 11.60
C PHE A 20 4.00 0.25 12.93
N VAL A 21 3.70 -0.65 13.86
CA VAL A 21 3.47 -0.35 15.26
C VAL A 21 4.36 -1.29 16.06
N ILE A 22 5.57 -0.82 16.35
CA ILE A 22 6.59 -1.54 17.11
C ILE A 22 6.92 -0.67 18.32
N ASP A 23 6.76 -1.21 19.52
CA ASP A 23 7.24 -0.58 20.74
C ASP A 23 8.67 -1.03 21.00
N ASP A 24 9.53 -0.05 21.25
CA ASP A 24 10.93 -0.23 21.61
C ASP A 24 11.01 -1.09 22.88
N PRO A 25 11.81 -2.17 22.86
CA PRO A 25 11.84 -3.15 23.94
C PRO A 25 12.46 -2.65 25.24
N VAL A 26 13.21 -1.55 25.19
CA VAL A 26 13.88 -0.92 26.34
C VAL A 26 12.96 0.12 26.97
N THR A 27 12.41 1.00 26.14
CA THR A 27 11.69 2.20 26.59
C THR A 27 10.18 1.99 26.67
N GLY A 28 9.65 0.97 25.98
CA GLY A 28 8.22 0.73 25.82
C GLY A 28 7.51 1.79 24.98
N LYS A 29 8.26 2.72 24.36
CA LYS A 29 7.72 3.76 23.48
C LYS A 29 7.63 3.26 22.06
N GLN A 30 6.66 3.77 21.30
CA GLN A 30 6.55 3.44 19.89
C GLN A 30 7.78 3.94 19.12
N ALA A 31 8.40 3.05 18.36
CA ALA A 31 9.42 3.39 17.38
C ALA A 31 8.82 4.30 16.29
N THR A 32 9.62 5.23 15.81
CA THR A 32 9.20 6.22 14.78
C THR A 32 10.01 6.12 13.50
N SER A 33 11.09 5.32 13.52
CA SER A 33 11.92 4.96 12.37
C SER A 33 11.98 3.44 12.23
N LEU A 34 12.03 2.97 10.99
CA LEU A 34 12.27 1.58 10.65
C LEU A 34 12.88 1.54 9.25
N ASN A 35 13.96 0.79 9.07
CA ASN A 35 14.60 0.55 7.79
C ASN A 35 14.33 -0.90 7.37
N LEU A 36 13.84 -1.10 6.14
CA LEU A 36 13.57 -2.41 5.58
C LEU A 36 14.23 -2.58 4.20
N SER A 37 15.00 -3.66 4.03
CA SER A 37 15.48 -4.10 2.73
C SER A 37 14.40 -4.91 1.98
N PRO A 38 14.49 -5.01 0.65
CA PRO A 38 13.70 -5.96 -0.14
C PRO A 38 13.79 -7.39 0.40
N ARG A 39 14.98 -7.86 0.78
CA ARG A 39 15.19 -9.21 1.32
C ARG A 39 14.43 -9.44 2.63
N LEU A 40 14.42 -8.49 3.56
CA LEU A 40 13.61 -8.59 4.79
C LEU A 40 12.10 -8.69 4.49
N ILE A 41 11.62 -7.92 3.51
CA ILE A 41 10.21 -7.96 3.09
C ILE A 41 9.90 -9.29 2.38
N ALA A 42 10.81 -9.80 1.54
CA ALA A 42 10.68 -11.11 0.91
C ALA A 42 10.59 -12.23 1.97
N LYS A 43 11.45 -12.22 3.00
CA LYS A 43 11.40 -13.16 4.13
C LYS A 43 10.04 -13.13 4.86
N LEU A 44 9.47 -11.93 5.08
CA LEU A 44 8.15 -11.75 5.69
C LEU A 44 7.02 -12.30 4.79
N MET A 45 7.08 -12.04 3.49
CA MET A 45 6.03 -12.43 2.54
C MET A 45 6.04 -13.92 2.23
N THR A 46 7.23 -14.53 2.17
CA THR A 46 7.39 -15.98 1.93
C THR A 46 7.15 -16.83 3.18
N GLY A 47 6.76 -16.24 4.32
CA GLY A 47 6.61 -17.00 5.56
C GLY A 47 7.88 -17.75 5.96
N SER A 48 9.04 -17.15 5.71
CA SER A 48 10.34 -17.80 5.95
C SER A 48 10.77 -17.71 7.42
N TYR A 49 10.17 -16.81 8.18
CA TYR A 49 10.27 -16.83 9.64
C TYR A 49 9.37 -17.94 10.20
N ALA A 50 9.95 -18.82 11.02
CA ALA A 50 9.21 -19.95 11.57
C ALA A 50 7.98 -19.52 12.41
N GLY A 51 8.03 -18.37 13.08
CA GLY A 51 6.92 -17.81 13.86
C GLY A 51 6.59 -18.56 15.16
N SER A 52 7.15 -19.76 15.36
CA SER A 52 6.98 -20.57 16.57
C SER A 52 8.13 -21.57 16.72
N PRO A 53 8.72 -21.71 17.92
CA PRO A 53 9.75 -22.71 18.19
C PRO A 53 9.22 -24.15 18.14
N ASP A 54 7.92 -24.36 18.38
CA ASP A 54 7.32 -25.69 18.48
C ASP A 54 6.59 -26.11 17.19
N VAL A 55 6.01 -25.15 16.47
CA VAL A 55 5.16 -25.42 15.30
C VAL A 55 5.89 -25.12 14.00
N GLY A 56 6.48 -23.93 13.90
CA GLY A 56 7.17 -23.47 12.70
C GLY A 56 8.48 -24.22 12.48
N ARG A 57 9.32 -24.31 13.52
CA ARG A 57 10.59 -25.05 13.45
C ARG A 57 10.45 -26.56 13.37
N ALA A 58 9.25 -27.11 13.62
CA ALA A 58 8.97 -28.51 13.34
C ALA A 58 8.96 -28.81 11.83
N ARG A 59 8.86 -27.77 10.99
CA ARG A 59 9.08 -27.85 9.55
C ARG A 59 10.59 -27.80 9.28
N SER A 60 11.13 -28.84 8.63
CA SER A 60 12.58 -29.08 8.59
C SER A 60 13.37 -28.01 7.84
N ASP A 61 12.83 -27.45 6.76
CA ASP A 61 13.44 -26.36 5.98
C ASP A 61 13.48 -25.03 6.73
N LEU A 62 12.71 -24.88 7.83
CA LEU A 62 12.64 -23.67 8.65
C LEU A 62 13.25 -23.85 10.05
N ALA A 63 13.82 -25.03 10.35
CA ALA A 63 14.28 -25.37 11.70
C ALA A 63 15.36 -24.40 12.21
N ASP A 64 16.26 -23.99 11.33
CA ASP A 64 17.38 -23.09 11.63
C ASP A 64 17.07 -21.61 11.36
N ASN A 65 15.95 -21.31 10.69
CA ASN A 65 15.56 -19.93 10.41
C ASN A 65 15.23 -19.15 11.70
N PRO A 66 15.42 -17.81 11.70
CA PRO A 66 14.94 -16.95 12.77
C PRO A 66 13.43 -17.11 13.00
N LEU A 67 13.00 -16.99 14.26
CA LEU A 67 11.56 -17.13 14.59
C LEU A 67 10.74 -15.94 14.10
N SER A 68 11.32 -14.75 13.98
CA SER A 68 10.64 -13.52 13.58
C SER A 68 11.67 -12.42 13.28
N LEU A 69 11.24 -11.34 12.61
CA LEU A 69 12.08 -10.26 12.08
C LEU A 69 13.07 -9.68 13.11
N GLN A 70 12.66 -9.47 14.36
CA GLN A 70 13.56 -8.88 15.37
C GLN A 70 14.73 -9.78 15.79
N LEU A 71 14.67 -11.06 15.44
CA LEU A 71 15.76 -12.02 15.64
C LEU A 71 16.59 -12.23 14.37
N ASP A 72 16.21 -11.59 13.26
CA ASP A 72 16.98 -11.58 12.03
C ASP A 72 18.22 -10.69 12.19
N PRO A 73 19.44 -11.21 11.96
CA PRO A 73 20.66 -10.41 12.03
C PRO A 73 20.68 -9.20 11.08
N GLU A 74 20.10 -9.33 9.87
CA GLU A 74 19.97 -8.24 8.92
C GLU A 74 19.12 -7.11 9.51
N PHE A 75 17.98 -7.45 10.11
CA PHE A 75 17.11 -6.47 10.76
C PHE A 75 17.82 -5.75 11.92
N GLN A 76 18.57 -6.49 12.74
CA GLN A 76 19.32 -5.93 13.86
C GLN A 76 20.46 -5.01 13.39
N GLN A 77 21.08 -5.32 12.26
CA GLN A 77 22.11 -4.46 11.65
C GLN A 77 21.50 -3.15 11.13
N LEU A 78 20.33 -3.22 10.49
CA LEU A 78 19.65 -2.05 9.92
C LEU A 78 18.93 -1.17 10.96
N ASN A 79 18.53 -1.76 12.10
CA ASN A 79 17.74 -1.12 13.14
C ASN A 79 18.33 -1.45 14.54
N PRO A 80 19.58 -1.03 14.83
CA PRO A 80 20.28 -1.40 16.06
C PRO A 80 19.54 -0.97 17.33
N GLU A 81 18.75 0.10 17.27
CA GLU A 81 17.91 0.59 18.36
C GLU A 81 16.75 -0.35 18.72
N LEU A 82 16.31 -1.20 17.79
CA LEU A 82 15.23 -2.19 18.00
C LEU A 82 15.77 -3.61 18.23
N SER A 83 17.09 -3.76 18.38
CA SER A 83 17.75 -5.05 18.50
C SER A 83 17.60 -5.70 19.89
N THR A 84 17.79 -7.02 19.94
CA THR A 84 17.90 -7.80 21.19
C THR A 84 19.01 -7.28 22.11
N ALA A 85 20.12 -6.80 21.55
CA ALA A 85 21.23 -6.24 22.29
C ALA A 85 20.85 -4.93 23.00
N ALA A 86 20.08 -4.07 22.32
CA ALA A 86 19.53 -2.86 22.92
C ALA A 86 18.60 -3.19 24.10
N ALA A 87 17.76 -4.22 23.97
CA ALA A 87 16.80 -4.66 24.97
C ALA A 87 17.42 -5.12 26.33
N GLY A 88 18.72 -5.39 26.37
CA GLY A 88 19.45 -5.76 27.60
C GLY A 88 18.91 -7.00 28.33
N SER A 89 18.02 -7.77 27.71
CA SER A 89 17.30 -8.86 28.38
C SER A 89 16.88 -9.98 27.42
N THR A 90 16.91 -11.20 27.93
CA THR A 90 16.35 -12.41 27.31
C THR A 90 14.82 -12.41 27.20
N TRP A 91 14.12 -11.37 27.71
CA TRP A 91 12.66 -11.24 27.65
C TRP A 91 12.16 -10.63 26.33
N TRP A 92 13.06 -10.12 25.48
CA TRP A 92 12.76 -9.87 24.06
C TRP A 92 12.71 -11.20 23.30
N SER A 93 11.75 -12.04 23.71
CA SER A 93 11.39 -13.28 23.06
C SER A 93 10.79 -13.02 21.69
N PHE A 94 10.79 -14.05 20.84
CA PHE A 94 10.15 -14.03 19.53
C PHE A 94 8.72 -13.46 19.58
N LYS A 95 8.29 -12.84 18.48
CA LYS A 95 6.99 -12.18 18.34
C LYS A 95 6.41 -12.64 17.02
N ALA A 96 5.45 -13.53 17.09
CA ALA A 96 4.88 -14.15 15.89
C ALA A 96 4.27 -13.12 14.91
N SER A 97 3.77 -11.98 15.41
CA SER A 97 3.27 -10.88 14.56
C SER A 97 4.36 -10.15 13.77
N LEU A 98 5.64 -10.36 14.09
CA LEU A 98 6.80 -9.92 13.29
C LEU A 98 7.41 -11.05 12.45
N ALA A 99 6.75 -12.21 12.37
CA ALA A 99 7.12 -13.27 11.42
C ALA A 99 6.41 -13.12 10.06
N THR A 100 5.56 -12.10 9.91
CA THR A 100 4.75 -11.86 8.70
C THR A 100 4.55 -10.37 8.47
N LEU A 101 4.27 -10.00 7.23
CA LEU A 101 3.72 -8.70 6.85
C LEU A 101 2.20 -8.85 6.70
N LEU A 102 1.40 -8.08 7.45
CA LEU A 102 -0.05 -8.05 7.24
C LEU A 102 -0.34 -7.42 5.88
N SER A 103 -0.96 -8.19 4.98
CA SER A 103 -1.19 -7.79 3.60
C SER A 103 -2.57 -8.21 3.11
N VAL A 104 -2.87 -7.93 1.85
CA VAL A 104 -4.16 -8.22 1.21
C VAL A 104 -4.18 -9.55 0.48
N SER A 105 -5.32 -10.24 0.52
CA SER A 105 -5.56 -11.53 -0.12
C SER A 105 -6.14 -11.41 -1.53
N VAL A 106 -6.39 -10.19 -2.02
CA VAL A 106 -7.03 -9.90 -3.31
C VAL A 106 -6.03 -9.33 -4.31
N LYS A 107 -6.36 -9.43 -5.61
CA LYS A 107 -5.57 -8.81 -6.67
C LYS A 107 -5.55 -7.29 -6.47
N SER A 108 -4.36 -6.69 -6.46
CA SER A 108 -4.17 -5.26 -6.26
C SER A 108 -2.92 -4.77 -6.98
N ASP A 109 -3.01 -3.57 -7.55
CA ASP A 109 -1.85 -2.88 -8.13
C ASP A 109 -0.83 -2.51 -7.04
N MET A 110 -1.26 -2.40 -5.78
CA MET A 110 -0.37 -2.21 -4.64
C MET A 110 0.51 -3.45 -4.39
N MET A 111 -0.05 -4.65 -4.56
CA MET A 111 0.72 -5.90 -4.46
C MET A 111 1.68 -6.07 -5.64
N GLU A 112 1.26 -5.66 -6.83
CA GLU A 112 2.15 -5.62 -7.99
C GLU A 112 3.30 -4.64 -7.77
N ALA A 113 3.03 -3.42 -7.29
CA ALA A 113 4.07 -2.44 -6.99
C ALA A 113 5.05 -2.95 -5.91
N LEU A 114 4.54 -3.55 -4.82
CA LEU A 114 5.38 -4.16 -3.79
C LEU A 114 6.26 -5.27 -4.35
N THR A 115 5.68 -6.18 -5.14
CA THR A 115 6.42 -7.34 -5.67
C THR A 115 7.34 -6.97 -6.82
N SER A 116 7.06 -5.91 -7.58
CA SER A 116 7.99 -5.30 -8.54
C SER A 116 9.20 -4.70 -7.82
N TYR A 117 8.99 -4.05 -6.67
CA TYR A 117 10.09 -3.57 -5.84
C TYR A 117 10.98 -4.72 -5.32
N LEU A 118 10.38 -5.86 -4.95
CA LEU A 118 11.15 -7.06 -4.61
C LEU A 118 11.90 -7.63 -5.81
N ALA A 119 11.26 -7.69 -6.98
CA ALA A 119 11.84 -8.23 -8.21
C ALA A 119 13.02 -7.40 -8.75
N ALA A 120 13.07 -6.11 -8.38
CA ALA A 120 14.17 -5.21 -8.74
C ALA A 120 15.46 -5.44 -7.93
N ASP A 121 15.39 -6.17 -6.82
CA ASP A 121 16.51 -6.36 -5.90
C ASP A 121 17.10 -7.77 -6.03
N ALA A 122 18.40 -7.84 -6.36
CA ALA A 122 19.09 -9.10 -6.60
C ALA A 122 19.23 -9.95 -5.33
N GLU A 123 19.39 -9.36 -4.14
CA GLU A 123 19.52 -10.10 -2.88
C GLU A 123 18.18 -10.74 -2.48
N ALA A 124 17.07 -10.03 -2.69
CA ALA A 124 15.73 -10.57 -2.48
C ALA A 124 15.42 -11.70 -3.47
N MET A 125 15.76 -11.55 -4.74
CA MET A 125 15.54 -12.59 -5.74
C MET A 125 16.46 -13.80 -5.54
N ALA A 126 17.71 -13.62 -5.12
CA ALA A 126 18.60 -14.71 -4.73
C ALA A 126 18.04 -15.50 -3.55
N PHE A 127 17.54 -14.80 -2.52
CA PHE A 127 16.86 -15.43 -1.39
C PHE A 127 15.63 -16.23 -1.84
N ILE A 128 14.77 -15.65 -2.68
CA ILE A 128 13.57 -16.31 -3.22
C ILE A 128 13.93 -17.56 -4.06
N ALA A 129 15.06 -17.53 -4.77
CA ALA A 129 15.60 -18.69 -5.50
C ALA A 129 16.15 -19.79 -4.57
N GLY A 130 16.21 -19.54 -3.26
CA GLY A 130 16.66 -20.47 -2.24
C GLY A 130 18.14 -20.35 -1.88
N GLU A 131 18.84 -19.31 -2.34
CA GLU A 131 20.17 -19.02 -1.83
C GLU A 131 20.07 -18.57 -0.36
N PRO A 132 20.86 -19.17 0.56
CA PRO A 132 20.92 -18.68 1.92
C PRO A 132 21.39 -17.22 1.95
N ASP A 133 20.79 -16.42 2.82
CA ASP A 133 21.31 -15.08 3.09
C ASP A 133 22.70 -15.15 3.78
N PRO A 134 23.40 -14.02 3.99
CA PRO A 134 24.73 -14.00 4.62
C PRO A 134 24.79 -14.63 6.03
N TRP A 135 23.64 -14.84 6.68
CA TRP A 135 23.52 -15.43 8.01
C TRP A 135 22.96 -16.86 7.99
N GLY A 136 22.72 -17.43 6.81
CA GLY A 136 22.29 -18.81 6.60
C GLY A 136 20.77 -19.02 6.59
N MET A 137 19.95 -17.96 6.64
CA MET A 137 18.50 -18.09 6.52
C MET A 137 18.13 -18.44 5.08
N THR A 138 17.27 -19.44 4.88
CA THR A 138 16.76 -19.83 3.56
C THR A 138 15.27 -19.51 3.40
N VAL A 139 14.80 -19.41 2.16
CA VAL A 139 13.37 -19.27 1.86
C VAL A 139 12.60 -20.50 2.32
N ASN A 140 11.36 -20.29 2.76
CA ASN A 140 10.38 -21.36 2.89
C ASN A 140 10.21 -22.08 1.55
N GLU A 141 10.45 -23.39 1.52
CA GLU A 141 10.47 -24.16 0.27
C GLU A 141 9.14 -24.09 -0.49
N ALA A 142 8.02 -23.77 0.18
CA ALA A 142 6.72 -23.60 -0.48
C ALA A 142 6.62 -22.35 -1.37
N TYR A 143 7.53 -21.39 -1.19
CA TYR A 143 7.60 -20.15 -1.97
C TYR A 143 8.89 -20.02 -2.78
N LYS A 144 9.74 -21.05 -2.78
CA LYS A 144 10.95 -21.06 -3.58
C LYS A 144 10.61 -20.91 -5.07
N ASP A 145 11.38 -20.08 -5.75
CA ASP A 145 11.19 -19.75 -7.17
C ASP A 145 9.81 -19.14 -7.50
N ILE A 146 9.11 -18.54 -6.52
CA ILE A 146 7.86 -17.83 -6.80
C ILE A 146 8.09 -16.69 -7.80
N GLU A 147 7.35 -16.70 -8.90
CA GLU A 147 7.48 -15.71 -9.97
C GLU A 147 7.01 -14.32 -9.53
N LEU A 148 7.87 -13.30 -9.61
CA LEU A 148 7.56 -11.89 -9.38
C LEU A 148 7.76 -11.07 -10.68
N PRO A 149 7.04 -9.95 -10.87
CA PRO A 149 6.02 -9.37 -9.99
C PRO A 149 4.65 -10.03 -10.13
N ARG A 150 3.76 -9.77 -9.17
CA ARG A 150 2.41 -10.37 -9.12
C ARG A 150 1.41 -9.55 -8.32
N ARG A 151 0.15 -9.62 -8.74
CA ARG A 151 -0.95 -8.83 -8.17
C ARG A 151 -1.58 -9.40 -6.90
N SER A 152 -1.33 -10.64 -6.53
CA SER A 152 -1.97 -11.29 -5.36
C SER A 152 -1.06 -12.31 -4.74
N TRP A 153 -0.87 -12.30 -3.42
CA TRP A 153 -0.02 -13.27 -2.72
C TRP A 153 -0.79 -14.57 -2.36
N PRO A 154 -0.38 -15.76 -2.83
CA PRO A 154 -1.02 -17.02 -2.49
C PRO A 154 -0.55 -17.45 -1.11
N LEU A 155 -1.36 -18.32 -0.50
CA LEU A 155 -0.97 -19.05 0.69
C LEU A 155 -0.66 -20.49 0.26
N GLU A 156 0.55 -20.71 -0.25
CA GLU A 156 0.97 -22.02 -0.81
C GLU A 156 1.36 -23.03 0.28
N ASP A 157 1.78 -22.55 1.44
CA ASP A 157 2.26 -23.39 2.53
C ASP A 157 1.10 -24.05 3.31
N ASP A 158 0.97 -25.36 3.15
CA ASP A 158 -0.06 -26.20 3.77
C ASP A 158 0.40 -26.92 5.06
N TRP A 159 1.58 -26.57 5.60
CA TRP A 159 2.19 -27.21 6.77
C TRP A 159 1.24 -27.25 7.97
N LYS A 160 1.08 -28.45 8.54
CA LYS A 160 0.27 -28.70 9.73
C LYS A 160 1.07 -29.56 10.69
N LEU A 161 1.14 -29.13 11.95
CA LEU A 161 1.64 -29.98 13.02
C LEU A 161 0.65 -31.15 13.25
N ALA A 162 1.20 -32.34 13.51
CA ALA A 162 0.40 -33.49 13.90
C ALA A 162 -0.44 -33.16 15.15
N ALA A 163 -1.76 -33.24 15.02
CA ALA A 163 -2.68 -32.88 16.09
C ALA A 163 -2.89 -34.05 17.06
N SER A 164 -2.85 -33.78 18.37
CA SER A 164 -3.29 -34.75 19.38
C SER A 164 -4.83 -34.80 19.44
N ALA A 165 -5.40 -35.98 19.75
CA ALA A 165 -6.85 -36.12 19.87
C ALA A 165 -7.41 -35.18 20.94
N GLY A 166 -8.44 -34.40 20.59
CA GLY A 166 -9.05 -33.42 21.49
C GLY A 166 -8.29 -32.08 21.58
N SER A 167 -7.26 -31.85 20.75
CA SER A 167 -6.63 -30.54 20.60
C SER A 167 -7.41 -29.61 19.67
N CYS A 168 -7.17 -28.30 19.79
CA CYS A 168 -7.70 -27.32 18.85
C CYS A 168 -7.22 -27.56 17.41
N GLU A 169 -6.01 -28.08 17.21
CA GLU A 169 -5.46 -28.45 15.91
C GLU A 169 -6.26 -29.59 15.27
N ALA A 170 -6.72 -30.56 16.08
CA ALA A 170 -7.52 -31.68 15.58
C ALA A 170 -8.92 -31.23 15.15
N GLU A 171 -9.51 -30.30 15.89
CA GLU A 171 -10.82 -29.72 15.58
C GLU A 171 -10.75 -28.71 14.41
N GLN A 172 -9.62 -28.01 14.25
CA GLN A 172 -9.41 -26.97 13.22
C GLN A 172 -8.05 -27.16 12.52
N PRO A 173 -7.96 -28.10 11.56
CA PRO A 173 -6.71 -28.47 10.88
C PRO A 173 -6.34 -27.47 9.77
N ILE A 174 -6.35 -26.18 10.10
CA ILE A 174 -5.88 -25.07 9.25
C ILE A 174 -4.34 -25.05 9.30
N ALA A 175 -3.70 -24.85 8.14
CA ALA A 175 -2.25 -24.77 8.01
C ALA A 175 -1.65 -23.63 8.84
N TRP A 176 -0.43 -23.83 9.34
CA TRP A 176 0.27 -22.91 10.23
C TRP A 176 0.42 -21.52 9.60
N PHE A 177 0.89 -21.45 8.36
CA PHE A 177 1.15 -20.18 7.69
C PHE A 177 -0.13 -19.45 7.26
N THR A 178 -1.22 -20.19 6.98
CA THR A 178 -2.55 -19.58 6.86
C THR A 178 -2.98 -18.86 8.15
N LYS A 179 -2.71 -19.46 9.33
CA LYS A 179 -3.01 -18.84 10.62
C LYS A 179 -2.08 -17.69 10.97
N LEU A 180 -0.80 -17.80 10.64
CA LEU A 180 0.24 -16.83 10.95
C LEU A 180 0.08 -15.56 10.11
N MET A 181 0.01 -15.73 8.78
CA MET A 181 -0.02 -14.61 7.84
C MET A 181 -1.39 -13.92 7.77
N ALA A 182 -2.47 -14.71 7.80
CA ALA A 182 -3.86 -14.26 7.89
C ALA A 182 -4.17 -12.97 7.08
N PRO A 183 -3.94 -12.95 5.75
CA PRO A 183 -4.17 -11.76 4.94
C PRO A 183 -5.65 -11.38 4.92
N VAL A 184 -5.92 -10.08 4.74
CA VAL A 184 -7.28 -9.51 4.74
C VAL A 184 -7.74 -9.15 3.34
N SER A 185 -9.04 -8.98 3.12
CA SER A 185 -9.56 -8.63 1.79
C SER A 185 -9.51 -7.15 1.45
N ASP A 186 -9.12 -6.28 2.40
CA ASP A 186 -9.18 -4.82 2.28
C ASP A 186 -7.92 -4.17 2.87
N VAL A 187 -7.32 -3.24 2.12
CA VAL A 187 -6.15 -2.46 2.56
C VAL A 187 -6.49 -1.57 3.75
N HIS A 188 -7.71 -1.00 3.79
CA HIS A 188 -8.12 -0.13 4.88
C HIS A 188 -8.15 -0.88 6.22
N LYS A 189 -8.55 -2.16 6.17
CA LYS A 189 -8.55 -3.05 7.33
C LYS A 189 -7.14 -3.23 7.90
N VAL A 190 -6.10 -3.30 7.06
CA VAL A 190 -4.70 -3.37 7.51
C VAL A 190 -4.34 -2.13 8.32
N ALA A 191 -4.73 -0.94 7.85
CA ALA A 191 -4.46 0.31 8.53
C ALA A 191 -5.21 0.45 9.86
N GLU A 192 -6.48 0.03 9.92
CA GLU A 192 -7.26 -0.04 11.16
C GLU A 192 -6.66 -1.04 12.17
N ASP A 193 -6.21 -2.20 11.71
CA ASP A 193 -5.58 -3.21 12.57
C ASP A 193 -4.25 -2.72 13.16
N LEU A 194 -3.46 -2.00 12.37
CA LEU A 194 -2.26 -1.33 12.87
C LEU A 194 -2.62 -0.26 13.91
N LEU A 195 -3.59 0.61 13.62
CA LEU A 195 -4.04 1.65 14.55
C LEU A 195 -4.50 1.04 15.90
N MET A 196 -5.22 -0.07 15.85
CA MET A 196 -5.72 -0.80 17.02
C MET A 196 -4.69 -1.76 17.63
N ALA A 197 -3.51 -1.89 17.02
CA ALA A 197 -2.48 -2.88 17.35
C ALA A 197 -3.05 -4.31 17.50
N LYS A 198 -3.97 -4.68 16.61
CA LYS A 198 -4.70 -5.95 16.67
C LYS A 198 -4.27 -6.85 15.50
N PRO A 199 -3.39 -7.84 15.72
CA PRO A 199 -2.95 -8.72 14.65
C PRO A 199 -4.10 -9.61 14.16
N GLU A 200 -4.11 -9.89 12.86
CA GLU A 200 -5.09 -10.79 12.25
C GLU A 200 -4.72 -12.26 12.43
N SER A 201 -3.47 -12.54 12.78
CA SER A 201 -2.95 -13.89 13.05
C SER A 201 -3.85 -14.63 14.06
N THR A 202 -4.23 -15.86 13.75
CA THR A 202 -5.19 -16.65 14.53
C THR A 202 -4.52 -17.69 15.44
N LEU A 203 -3.39 -17.31 16.03
CA LEU A 203 -2.52 -18.20 16.80
C LEU A 203 -3.08 -18.51 18.20
N ASN A 204 -3.73 -17.51 18.81
CA ASN A 204 -4.36 -17.66 20.13
C ASN A 204 -5.73 -18.33 20.01
N ARG A 205 -5.98 -19.28 20.89
CA ARG A 205 -7.11 -20.20 20.81
C ARG A 205 -7.69 -20.47 22.18
N GLU A 206 -8.99 -20.64 22.24
CA GLU A 206 -9.69 -21.05 23.47
C GLU A 206 -10.80 -22.04 23.16
N PHE A 207 -11.02 -22.99 24.07
CA PHE A 207 -12.21 -23.83 24.03
C PHE A 207 -13.40 -23.07 24.59
N ILE A 208 -14.55 -23.20 23.94
CA ILE A 208 -15.80 -22.70 24.49
C ILE A 208 -16.13 -23.54 25.73
N GLN A 209 -16.31 -22.87 26.88
CA GLN A 209 -16.53 -23.50 28.17
C GLN A 209 -17.66 -24.54 28.10
N GLY A 210 -17.37 -25.77 28.54
CA GLY A 210 -18.33 -26.89 28.50
C GLY A 210 -18.50 -27.56 27.14
N SER A 211 -17.69 -27.23 26.13
CA SER A 211 -17.72 -27.86 24.81
C SER A 211 -16.34 -28.32 24.35
N LYS A 212 -16.29 -29.09 23.25
CA LYS A 212 -15.05 -29.43 22.52
C LYS A 212 -14.75 -28.47 21.36
N VAL A 213 -15.57 -27.42 21.19
CA VAL A 213 -15.40 -26.48 20.08
C VAL A 213 -14.30 -25.49 20.43
N CYS A 214 -13.27 -25.45 19.60
CA CYS A 214 -12.22 -24.46 19.68
C CYS A 214 -12.56 -23.24 18.83
N LYS A 215 -12.27 -22.04 19.35
CA LYS A 215 -12.34 -20.79 18.59
C LYS A 215 -11.02 -20.03 18.68
N THR A 216 -10.73 -19.28 17.62
CA THR A 216 -9.58 -18.38 17.56
C THR A 216 -9.94 -17.06 18.21
N VAL A 217 -9.04 -16.53 19.03
CA VAL A 217 -9.21 -15.23 19.69
C VAL A 217 -8.14 -14.27 19.23
N ARG A 218 -8.53 -13.01 19.06
CA ARG A 218 -7.65 -11.92 18.62
C ARG A 218 -7.86 -10.74 19.54
N SER A 219 -6.77 -10.28 20.14
CA SER A 219 -6.77 -9.18 21.10
C SER A 219 -5.78 -8.13 20.65
N ALA A 220 -6.10 -6.87 20.91
CA ALA A 220 -5.14 -5.79 20.75
C ALA A 220 -3.92 -6.04 21.64
N GLN A 221 -2.74 -5.77 21.10
CA GLN A 221 -1.49 -5.83 21.84
C GLN A 221 -1.42 -4.67 22.83
N SER A 222 -0.94 -4.95 24.04
CA SER A 222 -0.77 -3.92 25.07
C SER A 222 0.33 -2.94 24.69
N ILE A 223 0.14 -1.66 25.02
CA ILE A 223 1.16 -0.62 24.86
C ILE A 223 2.44 -1.05 25.59
N GLY A 224 3.59 -0.80 24.97
CA GLY A 224 4.90 -1.26 25.40
C GLY A 224 5.28 -2.65 24.88
N ASN A 225 4.37 -3.33 24.17
CA ASN A 225 4.58 -4.67 23.61
C ASN A 225 4.02 -4.82 22.18
N ARG A 226 3.65 -3.72 21.52
CA ARG A 226 3.08 -3.77 20.18
C ARG A 226 4.18 -4.09 19.16
N THR A 227 3.89 -4.96 18.20
CA THR A 227 4.86 -5.54 17.25
C THR A 227 4.16 -5.98 15.96
N MET A 228 3.78 -5.02 15.13
CA MET A 228 3.06 -5.28 13.87
C MET A 228 3.63 -4.50 12.69
N LEU A 229 3.54 -5.11 11.51
CA LEU A 229 3.86 -4.53 10.20
C LEU A 229 2.67 -4.76 9.27
N GLY A 230 2.34 -3.77 8.44
CA GLY A 230 1.27 -3.91 7.46
C GLY A 230 1.48 -3.07 6.22
N LEU A 231 1.05 -3.61 5.08
CA LEU A 231 1.01 -2.92 3.80
C LEU A 231 -0.20 -2.00 3.74
N VAL A 232 0.02 -0.70 3.63
CA VAL A 232 -1.03 0.34 3.65
C VAL A 232 -0.83 1.36 2.53
N THR A 233 -1.87 2.14 2.24
CA THR A 233 -1.73 3.33 1.41
C THR A 233 -1.04 4.45 2.18
N LEU A 234 -0.30 5.33 1.49
CA LEU A 234 0.31 6.51 2.14
C LEU A 234 -0.74 7.44 2.77
N SER A 235 -1.93 7.52 2.18
CA SER A 235 -3.03 8.31 2.72
C SER A 235 -3.61 7.74 4.00
N ASP A 236 -3.77 6.41 4.11
CA ASP A 236 -4.23 5.79 5.36
C ASP A 236 -3.16 5.95 6.46
N ALA A 237 -1.88 5.77 6.12
CA ALA A 237 -0.79 6.00 7.06
C ALA A 237 -0.80 7.44 7.58
N ALA A 238 -0.96 8.43 6.71
CA ALA A 238 -1.03 9.84 7.11
C ALA A 238 -2.30 10.16 7.90
N ARG A 239 -3.46 9.61 7.50
CA ARG A 239 -4.75 9.81 8.17
C ARG A 239 -4.75 9.27 9.59
N TYR A 240 -4.15 8.11 9.82
CA TYR A 240 -4.10 7.46 11.12
C TYR A 240 -2.83 7.75 11.91
N GLY A 241 -1.90 8.53 11.36
CA GLY A 241 -0.64 8.87 12.02
C GLY A 241 0.26 7.64 12.24
N LEU A 242 0.20 6.66 11.32
CA LEU A 242 1.00 5.46 11.40
C LEU A 242 2.45 5.75 10.97
N PRO A 243 3.47 5.38 11.76
CA PRO A 243 4.84 5.38 11.32
C PRO A 243 5.01 4.48 10.09
N THR A 244 5.83 4.93 9.13
CA THR A 244 6.12 4.22 7.88
C THR A 244 7.61 3.92 7.79
N ALA A 245 7.95 2.73 7.31
CA ALA A 245 9.33 2.33 7.11
C ALA A 245 9.97 3.11 5.95
N SER A 246 11.26 3.41 6.10
CA SER A 246 12.11 3.78 4.97
C SER A 246 12.54 2.51 4.24
N LEU A 247 12.45 2.54 2.91
CA LEU A 247 12.71 1.38 2.06
C LEU A 247 14.06 1.53 1.38
N ARG A 248 14.86 0.45 1.34
CA ARG A 248 16.15 0.46 0.66
C ARG A 248 15.95 0.68 -0.84
N THR A 249 16.78 1.53 -1.41
CA THR A 249 16.85 1.79 -2.84
C THR A 249 18.23 1.38 -3.31
N ALA A 250 19.20 2.29 -3.31
CA ALA A 250 20.53 2.02 -3.83
C ALA A 250 21.44 1.32 -2.81
N VAL A 251 22.32 0.44 -3.30
CA VAL A 251 23.50 -0.20 -2.66
C VAL A 251 23.24 -1.50 -1.87
N THR A 252 24.10 -2.50 -2.12
CA THR A 252 24.28 -3.75 -1.36
C THR A 252 24.96 -3.46 -0.02
N GLU A 253 24.33 -3.85 1.10
CA GLU A 253 24.76 -3.81 2.53
C GLU A 253 25.61 -2.64 3.06
N ASP A 254 26.76 -2.30 2.48
CA ASP A 254 27.63 -1.19 2.88
C ASP A 254 27.34 0.08 2.06
N GLY A 255 26.59 1.02 2.64
CA GLY A 255 26.20 2.29 1.99
C GLY A 255 24.77 2.32 1.44
N ALA A 256 23.94 1.34 1.84
CA ALA A 256 22.52 1.26 1.52
C ALA A 256 21.77 2.58 1.82
N THR A 257 21.05 3.09 0.81
CA THR A 257 20.21 4.27 0.95
C THR A 257 18.77 3.88 1.26
N PHE A 258 18.23 4.39 2.36
CA PHE A 258 16.84 4.18 2.77
C PHE A 258 16.05 5.46 2.57
N VAL A 259 14.97 5.37 1.81
CA VAL A 259 14.13 6.51 1.45
C VAL A 259 12.78 6.39 2.13
N ALA A 260 12.38 7.43 2.86
CA ALA A 260 11.05 7.56 3.46
C ALA A 260 10.02 8.09 2.44
N PRO A 261 8.71 7.80 2.61
CA PRO A 261 7.67 8.30 1.72
C PRO A 261 7.29 9.76 2.01
N THR A 262 8.11 10.70 1.55
CA THR A 262 7.84 12.14 1.66
C THR A 262 7.42 12.71 0.32
N THR A 263 6.76 13.87 0.32
CA THR A 263 6.39 14.56 -0.94
C THR A 263 7.58 14.75 -1.88
N SER A 264 8.77 15.07 -1.34
CA SER A 264 9.98 15.24 -2.15
C SER A 264 10.49 13.93 -2.75
N SER A 265 10.41 12.80 -2.02
CA SER A 265 10.86 11.51 -2.55
C SER A 265 9.88 10.90 -3.54
N LEU A 266 8.57 11.17 -3.39
CA LEU A 266 7.56 10.87 -4.42
C LEU A 266 7.80 11.69 -5.69
N GLN A 267 8.11 13.00 -5.55
CA GLN A 267 8.45 13.85 -6.68
C GLN A 267 9.76 13.41 -7.37
N ALA A 268 10.76 12.98 -6.61
CA ALA A 268 11.99 12.40 -7.17
C ALA A 268 11.71 11.12 -7.95
N ALA A 269 10.79 10.27 -7.48
CA ALA A 269 10.34 9.09 -8.22
C ALA A 269 9.64 9.48 -9.53
N VAL A 270 8.76 10.48 -9.52
CA VAL A 270 8.10 10.97 -10.73
C VAL A 270 9.10 11.53 -11.74
N ALA A 271 10.14 12.23 -11.28
CA ALA A 271 11.18 12.76 -12.16
C ALA A 271 11.98 11.65 -12.90
N ALA A 272 12.00 10.44 -12.35
CA ALA A 272 12.61 9.27 -12.98
C ALA A 272 11.64 8.51 -13.93
N MET A 273 10.35 8.86 -13.94
CA MET A 273 9.36 8.20 -14.80
C MET A 273 9.43 8.71 -16.24
N THR A 274 9.20 7.80 -17.18
CA THR A 274 9.05 8.13 -18.60
C THR A 274 7.69 7.67 -19.10
N SER A 275 6.99 8.51 -19.85
CA SER A 275 5.79 8.10 -20.59
C SER A 275 6.19 7.21 -21.78
N SER A 276 5.48 6.10 -21.96
CA SER A 276 5.70 5.19 -23.10
C SER A 276 5.07 5.72 -24.40
N ALA A 277 3.94 6.42 -24.31
CA ALA A 277 3.27 7.12 -25.41
C ALA A 277 2.19 8.08 -24.90
N ALA A 278 1.71 8.98 -25.76
CA ALA A 278 0.58 9.84 -25.45
C ALA A 278 -0.67 9.01 -25.10
N GLY A 279 -1.23 9.27 -23.92
CA GLY A 279 -2.45 8.62 -23.44
C GLY A 279 -2.24 7.30 -22.70
N GLU A 280 -1.02 6.77 -22.70
CA GLU A 280 -0.65 5.58 -21.92
C GLU A 280 -0.37 5.95 -20.45
N PRO A 281 -0.60 5.02 -19.50
CA PRO A 281 -0.38 5.29 -18.08
C PRO A 281 1.11 5.48 -17.77
N TYR A 282 1.39 6.38 -16.83
CA TYR A 282 2.71 6.55 -16.24
C TYR A 282 2.94 5.48 -15.18
N LEU A 283 3.67 4.45 -15.54
CA LEU A 283 4.03 3.38 -14.62
C LEU A 283 5.44 3.60 -14.08
N PRO A 284 5.65 3.56 -12.77
CA PRO A 284 6.99 3.56 -12.20
C PRO A 284 7.80 2.34 -12.67
N ASP A 285 9.06 2.55 -13.04
CA ASP A 285 10.01 1.47 -13.25
C ASP A 285 10.68 1.13 -11.91
N ALA A 286 10.35 -0.03 -11.36
CA ALA A 286 10.86 -0.46 -10.06
C ALA A 286 12.39 -0.58 -10.03
N ALA A 287 13.03 -0.97 -11.14
CA ALA A 287 14.49 -1.04 -11.23
C ALA A 287 15.11 0.36 -11.20
N ALA A 288 14.55 1.30 -11.96
CA ALA A 288 15.02 2.69 -11.93
C ALA A 288 14.83 3.35 -10.56
N LEU A 289 13.71 3.05 -9.87
CA LEU A 289 13.48 3.54 -8.51
C LEU A 289 14.43 2.89 -7.49
N HIS A 290 14.73 1.60 -7.65
CA HIS A 290 15.69 0.89 -6.82
C HIS A 290 17.07 1.54 -6.92
N GLU A 291 17.54 1.93 -8.12
CA GLU A 291 18.85 2.58 -8.27
C GLU A 291 18.91 4.04 -7.75
N SER A 292 17.78 4.64 -7.37
CA SER A 292 17.73 6.04 -6.97
C SER A 292 18.07 6.25 -5.50
N THR A 293 18.95 7.19 -5.18
CA THR A 293 19.25 7.56 -3.77
C THR A 293 18.20 8.48 -3.14
N THR A 294 17.18 8.91 -3.89
CA THR A 294 16.20 9.91 -3.40
C THR A 294 14.75 9.58 -3.70
N ALA A 295 14.50 8.71 -4.69
CA ALA A 295 13.15 8.34 -5.07
C ALA A 295 12.59 7.29 -4.13
N TYR A 296 11.35 7.46 -3.66
CA TYR A 296 10.73 6.45 -2.83
C TYR A 296 10.22 5.29 -3.69
N PRO A 297 10.61 4.02 -3.42
CA PRO A 297 10.32 2.90 -4.32
C PRO A 297 8.85 2.47 -4.30
N GLY A 298 8.10 2.84 -3.26
CA GLY A 298 6.66 2.57 -3.19
C GLY A 298 5.78 3.60 -3.89
N THR A 299 6.36 4.52 -4.69
CA THR A 299 5.60 5.57 -5.40
C THR A 299 4.70 4.96 -6.47
N MET A 300 3.47 5.46 -6.58
CA MET A 300 2.47 5.08 -7.58
C MET A 300 1.78 6.33 -8.13
N VAL A 301 1.30 6.25 -9.37
CA VAL A 301 0.52 7.32 -10.00
C VAL A 301 -0.91 6.83 -10.22
N LEU A 302 -1.89 7.56 -9.69
CA LEU A 302 -3.30 7.28 -9.92
C LEU A 302 -3.73 7.86 -11.26
N HIS A 303 -4.41 7.04 -12.05
CA HIS A 303 -4.92 7.43 -13.36
C HIS A 303 -6.43 7.30 -13.43
N ALA A 304 -7.08 8.26 -14.05
CA ALA A 304 -8.47 8.14 -14.50
C ALA A 304 -8.47 7.72 -15.98
N ALA A 305 -9.15 6.61 -16.29
CA ALA A 305 -9.23 6.06 -17.63
C ALA A 305 -10.53 6.50 -18.32
N PHE A 306 -10.42 7.02 -19.54
CA PHE A 306 -11.57 7.52 -20.31
C PHE A 306 -11.56 7.01 -21.74
N PRO A 307 -12.74 6.64 -22.30
CA PRO A 307 -12.85 6.35 -23.71
C PRO A 307 -12.71 7.61 -24.57
N LEU A 308 -11.98 7.48 -25.68
CA LEU A 308 -11.77 8.55 -26.66
C LEU A 308 -12.83 8.61 -27.76
N THR A 309 -13.81 7.71 -27.74
CA THR A 309 -14.98 7.68 -28.63
C THR A 309 -16.20 7.13 -27.92
N GLY A 310 -17.39 7.51 -28.38
CA GLY A 310 -18.64 6.89 -27.94
C GLY A 310 -19.27 7.53 -26.71
N LEU A 311 -18.67 8.57 -26.12
CA LEU A 311 -19.35 9.41 -25.14
C LEU A 311 -20.27 10.43 -25.82
N SER A 312 -21.35 10.79 -25.14
CA SER A 312 -22.14 11.98 -25.51
C SER A 312 -21.31 13.25 -25.31
N ALA A 313 -21.64 14.33 -26.01
CA ALA A 313 -20.94 15.61 -25.87
C ALA A 313 -20.90 16.10 -24.41
N THR A 314 -22.04 16.04 -23.71
CA THR A 314 -22.13 16.43 -22.28
C THR A 314 -21.27 15.53 -21.39
N THR A 315 -21.32 14.21 -21.56
CA THR A 315 -20.50 13.29 -20.76
C THR A 315 -19.00 13.47 -21.01
N ALA A 316 -18.61 13.73 -22.27
CA ALA A 316 -17.23 14.00 -22.62
C ALA A 316 -16.72 15.31 -22.01
N GLU A 317 -17.56 16.35 -21.98
CA GLU A 317 -17.28 17.63 -21.34
C GLU A 317 -17.16 17.51 -19.82
N ASP A 318 -18.07 16.77 -19.17
CA ASP A 318 -18.00 16.49 -17.74
C ASP A 318 -16.73 15.71 -17.36
N ALA A 319 -16.36 14.70 -18.15
CA ALA A 319 -15.15 13.92 -17.94
C ALA A 319 -13.86 14.76 -18.10
N ALA A 320 -13.80 15.61 -19.13
CA ALA A 320 -12.69 16.53 -19.33
C ALA A 320 -12.60 17.58 -18.21
N SER A 321 -13.76 18.08 -17.75
CA SER A 321 -13.85 19.01 -16.62
C SER A 321 -13.38 18.37 -15.32
N PHE A 322 -13.76 17.10 -15.08
CA PHE A 322 -13.26 16.34 -13.93
C PHE A 322 -11.73 16.27 -13.93
N VAL A 323 -11.10 15.89 -15.04
CA VAL A 323 -9.62 15.82 -15.12
C VAL A 323 -8.99 17.19 -14.87
N THR A 324 -9.56 18.24 -15.46
CA THR A 324 -9.06 19.61 -15.30
C THR A 324 -9.15 20.05 -13.83
N ILE A 325 -10.29 19.85 -13.17
CA ILE A 325 -10.49 20.21 -11.76
C ILE A 325 -9.56 19.38 -10.87
N ALA A 326 -9.52 18.06 -11.06
CA ALA A 326 -8.71 17.15 -10.26
C ALA A 326 -7.22 17.49 -10.32
N THR A 327 -6.72 17.98 -11.46
CA THR A 327 -5.30 18.32 -11.64
C THR A 327 -4.94 19.79 -11.42
N THR A 328 -5.93 20.64 -11.10
CA THR A 328 -5.72 22.06 -10.79
C THR A 328 -6.20 22.38 -9.37
N GLU A 329 -7.47 22.76 -9.20
CA GLU A 329 -8.09 23.09 -7.92
C GLU A 329 -7.97 21.93 -6.91
N GLY A 330 -8.04 20.69 -7.41
CA GLY A 330 -7.91 19.47 -6.63
C GLY A 330 -6.51 19.16 -6.10
N GLN A 331 -5.48 19.91 -6.50
CA GLN A 331 -4.09 19.69 -6.09
C GLN A 331 -3.65 20.56 -4.91
N VAL A 332 -4.60 21.22 -4.25
CA VAL A 332 -4.36 21.97 -3.00
C VAL A 332 -4.37 20.99 -1.83
N GLU A 333 -3.24 20.87 -1.12
CA GLU A 333 -3.16 19.97 0.03
C GLU A 333 -4.11 20.40 1.17
N GLY A 334 -4.88 19.45 1.70
CA GLY A 334 -5.78 19.70 2.81
C GLY A 334 -6.70 18.53 3.19
N GLN A 335 -7.72 18.80 3.99
CA GLN A 335 -8.68 17.80 4.51
C GLN A 335 -10.13 18.09 4.10
N GLY A 336 -10.35 19.21 3.42
CA GLY A 336 -11.63 19.64 2.89
C GLY A 336 -12.07 18.83 1.68
N MET A 337 -13.34 18.97 1.33
CA MET A 337 -13.89 18.37 0.12
C MET A 337 -13.22 18.99 -1.11
N GLY A 338 -12.67 18.14 -1.98
CA GLY A 338 -11.93 18.58 -3.16
C GLY A 338 -10.47 18.99 -2.89
N GLU A 339 -9.97 18.88 -1.67
CA GLU A 339 -8.54 19.08 -1.36
C GLU A 339 -7.77 17.75 -1.45
N LEU A 340 -6.47 17.83 -1.75
CA LEU A 340 -5.56 16.70 -1.84
C LEU A 340 -5.11 16.28 -0.43
N PRO A 341 -5.42 15.06 0.05
CA PRO A 341 -5.03 14.65 1.38
C PRO A 341 -3.52 14.42 1.51
N LYS A 342 -3.02 14.44 2.76
CA LYS A 342 -1.65 14.01 3.06
C LYS A 342 -1.40 12.57 2.59
N GLY A 343 -0.15 12.27 2.26
CA GLY A 343 0.25 11.01 1.63
C GLY A 343 0.18 11.05 0.09
N TYR A 344 -0.16 12.20 -0.48
CA TYR A 344 -0.08 12.49 -1.90
C TYR A 344 0.96 13.58 -2.18
N ALA A 345 1.51 13.57 -3.39
CA ALA A 345 2.32 14.66 -3.93
C ALA A 345 1.52 15.44 -5.00
N PRO A 346 1.50 16.78 -4.93
CA PRO A 346 0.68 17.58 -5.84
C PRO A 346 1.23 17.58 -7.27
N LEU A 347 0.31 17.56 -8.23
CA LEU A 347 0.60 17.82 -9.64
C LEU A 347 0.71 19.34 -9.82
N ALA A 348 1.76 19.78 -10.50
CA ALA A 348 2.00 21.18 -10.77
C ALA A 348 2.42 21.36 -12.24
N ALA A 349 2.09 22.51 -12.83
CA ALA A 349 2.47 22.84 -14.21
C ALA A 349 3.98 23.02 -14.41
N THR A 350 4.76 23.04 -13.33
CA THR A 350 6.23 23.19 -13.34
C THR A 350 6.86 22.23 -12.33
N GLY A 351 8.16 21.97 -12.47
CA GLY A 351 8.89 21.07 -11.58
C GLY A 351 8.70 19.59 -11.93
N ALA A 352 8.93 18.72 -10.95
CA ALA A 352 9.01 17.27 -11.18
C ALA A 352 7.72 16.64 -11.73
N THR A 353 6.54 17.17 -11.36
CA THR A 353 5.23 16.63 -11.79
C THR A 353 4.67 17.31 -13.05
N ALA A 354 5.43 18.20 -13.69
CA ALA A 354 4.99 18.95 -14.88
C ALA A 354 4.58 18.05 -16.06
N GLY A 355 5.31 16.95 -16.27
CA GLY A 355 4.97 15.97 -17.30
C GLY A 355 3.62 15.30 -17.07
N LEU A 356 3.33 14.92 -15.82
CA LEU A 356 2.04 14.33 -15.44
C LEU A 356 0.89 15.33 -15.60
N PHE A 357 1.11 16.58 -15.17
CA PHE A 357 0.13 17.65 -15.35
C PHE A 357 -0.18 17.90 -16.83
N ALA A 358 0.87 18.05 -17.66
CA ALA A 358 0.69 18.26 -19.10
C ALA A 358 -0.06 17.09 -19.76
N ALA A 359 0.31 15.85 -19.43
CA ALA A 359 -0.36 14.67 -19.95
C ALA A 359 -1.85 14.61 -19.54
N ALA A 360 -2.19 14.99 -18.31
CA ALA A 360 -3.59 15.05 -17.88
C ALA A 360 -4.39 16.05 -18.72
N GLN A 361 -3.83 17.23 -19.00
CA GLN A 361 -4.47 18.25 -19.84
C GLN A 361 -4.64 17.80 -21.30
N GLU A 362 -3.67 17.08 -21.84
CA GLU A 362 -3.77 16.46 -23.17
C GLU A 362 -4.88 15.42 -23.24
N VAL A 363 -4.99 14.56 -22.21
CA VAL A 363 -6.08 13.58 -22.10
C VAL A 363 -7.43 14.27 -21.99
N ALA A 364 -7.58 15.29 -21.13
CA ALA A 364 -8.83 16.05 -20.99
C ALA A 364 -9.28 16.64 -22.33
N THR A 365 -8.34 17.21 -23.10
CA THR A 365 -8.60 17.76 -24.43
C THR A 365 -9.03 16.67 -25.43
N ALA A 366 -8.40 15.49 -25.38
CA ALA A 366 -8.74 14.38 -26.27
C ALA A 366 -10.11 13.77 -25.93
N VAL A 367 -10.42 13.64 -24.64
CA VAL A 367 -11.72 13.15 -24.15
C VAL A 367 -12.82 14.11 -24.58
N ALA A 368 -12.68 15.43 -24.43
CA ALA A 368 -13.70 16.38 -24.88
C ALA A 368 -13.98 16.30 -26.40
N ARG A 369 -12.94 16.02 -27.21
CA ARG A 369 -13.08 15.93 -28.68
C ARG A 369 -13.75 14.64 -29.17
N GLN A 370 -13.67 13.55 -28.41
CA GLN A 370 -14.19 12.22 -28.80
C GLN A 370 -13.77 11.74 -30.21
N SER A 371 -12.54 12.06 -30.62
CA SER A 371 -12.03 11.80 -31.98
C SER A 371 -11.33 10.44 -32.16
N GLY A 372 -11.20 9.64 -31.09
CA GLY A 372 -10.51 8.34 -31.12
C GLY A 372 -8.99 8.40 -31.27
N SER A 373 -8.38 9.57 -31.13
CA SER A 373 -6.93 9.73 -31.16
C SER A 373 -6.44 10.81 -30.19
N MET A 374 -5.31 10.53 -29.56
CA MET A 374 -4.47 11.54 -28.92
C MET A 374 -3.41 12.01 -29.92
N ALA A 375 -3.15 13.32 -29.97
CA ALA A 375 -2.01 13.81 -30.71
C ALA A 375 -0.73 13.30 -30.03
N ALA A 376 0.22 12.76 -30.79
CA ALA A 376 1.51 12.37 -30.24
C ALA A 376 2.20 13.58 -29.57
N PRO A 377 3.03 13.38 -28.54
CA PRO A 377 3.68 14.49 -27.84
C PRO A 377 4.48 15.30 -28.87
N ALA A 378 4.26 16.61 -28.93
CA ALA A 378 5.08 17.47 -29.76
C ALA A 378 6.52 17.42 -29.22
N SER A 379 7.40 16.68 -29.89
CA SER A 379 8.83 16.76 -29.62
C SER A 379 9.24 18.21 -29.81
N THR A 380 9.69 18.86 -28.74
CA THR A 380 10.29 20.19 -28.79
C THR A 380 11.63 20.10 -29.53
N SER A 381 11.58 20.04 -30.87
CA SER A 381 12.75 20.31 -31.68
C SER A 381 13.06 21.80 -31.52
N THR A 382 14.15 22.10 -30.83
CA THR A 382 14.75 23.43 -30.83
C THR A 382 15.15 23.74 -32.26
N GLY A 383 14.34 24.57 -32.93
CA GLY A 383 14.55 24.93 -34.32
C GLY A 383 15.86 25.69 -34.49
N THR A 384 16.82 25.08 -35.17
CA THR A 384 17.90 25.81 -35.84
C THR A 384 17.58 25.79 -37.34
N ALA A 385 17.48 26.99 -37.91
CA ALA A 385 17.02 27.21 -39.27
C ALA A 385 18.06 26.83 -40.33
N ALA A 386 17.53 26.23 -41.40
CA ALA A 386 17.89 26.33 -42.81
C ALA A 386 19.32 26.01 -43.27
N GLY A 387 19.43 24.90 -44.02
CA GLY A 387 20.44 24.66 -45.04
C GLY A 387 19.82 23.89 -46.21
N THR A 388 19.50 24.59 -47.29
CA THR A 388 18.99 24.03 -48.55
C THR A 388 20.09 23.26 -49.28
N THR A 389 19.81 22.03 -49.73
CA THR A 389 20.36 21.49 -50.98
C THR A 389 19.57 20.26 -51.46
N ALA A 390 19.49 20.13 -52.77
CA ALA A 390 18.59 19.26 -53.51
C ALA A 390 19.18 17.88 -53.82
N GLY A 391 18.28 16.91 -54.04
CA GLY A 391 18.45 15.78 -54.96
C GLY A 391 18.87 14.45 -54.36
N THR A 392 18.02 13.42 -54.42
CA THR A 392 17.95 12.43 -55.53
C THR A 392 17.10 11.23 -55.08
N THR A 393 16.22 10.76 -55.96
CA THR A 393 15.42 9.52 -55.86
C THR A 393 16.28 8.25 -55.87
N ALA A 394 15.95 7.27 -55.02
CA ALA A 394 16.20 5.86 -55.29
C ALA A 394 15.24 4.95 -54.50
N ALA A 395 14.66 3.98 -55.21
CA ALA A 395 13.68 3.01 -54.73
C ALA A 395 14.32 1.83 -53.96
N ALA A 396 13.47 1.10 -53.24
CA ALA A 396 13.73 -0.06 -52.38
C ALA A 396 14.43 -1.26 -53.08
N PRO A 397 14.85 -2.30 -52.31
CA PRO A 397 13.90 -3.38 -52.04
C PRO A 397 13.94 -4.01 -50.63
N SER A 398 12.92 -4.83 -50.43
CA SER A 398 12.44 -5.65 -49.32
C SER A 398 13.34 -6.80 -48.81
N GLY A 399 13.17 -7.13 -47.52
CA GLY A 399 13.44 -8.45 -46.90
C GLY A 399 13.29 -8.35 -45.37
N GLY A 400 12.22 -8.89 -44.75
CA GLY A 400 12.23 -10.15 -43.96
C GLY A 400 12.75 -9.91 -42.53
N SER A 401 12.08 -10.20 -41.41
CA SER A 401 11.00 -11.12 -41.07
C SER A 401 10.29 -10.62 -39.80
N ALA A 402 8.97 -10.76 -39.76
CA ALA A 402 8.17 -10.47 -38.56
C ALA A 402 8.20 -11.67 -37.59
N VAL A 403 8.57 -11.41 -36.33
CA VAL A 403 8.26 -12.29 -35.19
C VAL A 403 7.00 -11.73 -34.56
N GLY A 404 5.93 -12.52 -34.59
CA GLY A 404 4.59 -12.09 -34.19
C GLY A 404 4.43 -11.94 -32.69
N SER A 405 4.14 -10.72 -32.23
CA SER A 405 3.52 -10.48 -30.93
C SER A 405 2.03 -10.81 -31.03
N GLN A 406 1.62 -11.91 -30.42
CA GLN A 406 0.21 -12.23 -30.21
C GLN A 406 -0.34 -11.31 -29.12
N VAL A 407 -1.19 -10.35 -29.52
CA VAL A 407 -2.05 -9.60 -28.61
C VAL A 407 -3.19 -10.52 -28.18
N LEU A 408 -3.23 -10.88 -26.90
CA LEU A 408 -4.38 -11.58 -26.31
C LEU A 408 -5.61 -10.68 -26.42
N ALA A 409 -6.68 -11.20 -27.02
CA ALA A 409 -7.97 -10.53 -27.08
C ALA A 409 -8.57 -10.36 -25.67
N ALA A 410 -9.18 -9.20 -25.43
CA ALA A 410 -9.94 -8.93 -24.21
C ALA A 410 -11.07 -9.97 -24.04
N PRO A 411 -11.33 -10.47 -22.82
CA PRO A 411 -12.42 -11.41 -22.59
C PRO A 411 -13.76 -10.73 -22.88
N GLN A 412 -14.51 -11.30 -23.81
CA GLN A 412 -15.91 -10.93 -24.03
C GLN A 412 -16.74 -11.37 -22.81
N ALA A 413 -17.55 -10.46 -22.29
CA ALA A 413 -18.52 -10.78 -21.24
C ALA A 413 -19.59 -11.73 -21.81
N THR A 414 -19.50 -13.01 -21.45
CA THR A 414 -20.55 -13.99 -21.74
C THR A 414 -21.72 -13.74 -20.81
N ALA A 415 -22.86 -13.30 -21.36
CA ALA A 415 -24.10 -13.23 -20.62
C ALA A 415 -24.53 -14.63 -20.17
N VAL A 416 -24.66 -14.84 -18.86
CA VAL A 416 -25.25 -16.06 -18.29
C VAL A 416 -26.78 -15.96 -18.43
N PRO A 417 -27.45 -16.86 -19.17
CA PRO A 417 -28.90 -16.83 -19.26
C PRO A 417 -29.52 -17.15 -17.89
N GLY A 418 -30.31 -16.23 -17.33
CA GLY A 418 -31.10 -16.47 -16.11
C GLY A 418 -30.88 -15.52 -14.94
N LEU A 419 -29.97 -14.54 -15.04
CA LEU A 419 -29.84 -13.45 -14.07
C LEU A 419 -30.37 -12.15 -14.68
N ALA A 420 -31.47 -11.63 -14.13
CA ALA A 420 -31.97 -10.32 -14.51
C ALA A 420 -30.95 -9.23 -14.11
N ALA A 421 -30.73 -8.26 -15.00
CA ALA A 421 -29.94 -7.08 -14.70
C ALA A 421 -30.52 -6.34 -13.49
N PRO A 422 -29.70 -5.76 -12.60
CA PRO A 422 -30.22 -5.03 -11.45
C PRO A 422 -30.95 -3.77 -11.94
N THR A 423 -32.26 -3.75 -11.76
CA THR A 423 -33.09 -2.55 -11.94
C THR A 423 -32.68 -1.54 -10.87
N ALA A 424 -32.33 -0.32 -11.26
CA ALA A 424 -32.07 0.77 -10.33
C ALA A 424 -33.29 0.98 -9.43
N ALA A 425 -33.15 0.63 -8.14
CA ALA A 425 -34.20 0.84 -7.16
C ALA A 425 -34.32 2.35 -6.88
N ALA A 426 -35.53 2.87 -7.09
CA ALA A 426 -35.89 4.22 -6.72
C ALA A 426 -35.64 4.47 -5.23
N THR A 427 -35.13 5.66 -4.91
CA THR A 427 -34.95 6.21 -3.57
C THR A 427 -36.19 5.99 -2.71
N ALA A 428 -36.08 5.08 -1.73
CA ALA A 428 -37.04 4.96 -0.64
C ALA A 428 -36.64 5.94 0.48
N ALA A 429 -37.56 6.85 0.80
CA ALA A 429 -37.45 7.76 1.94
C ALA A 429 -37.27 6.96 3.25
N ALA A 430 -36.36 7.42 4.10
CA ALA A 430 -36.09 6.82 5.39
C ALA A 430 -37.28 7.01 6.34
N THR A 431 -38.04 5.93 6.55
CA THR A 431 -39.02 5.84 7.64
C THR A 431 -38.28 5.37 8.89
N THR A 432 -38.16 6.21 9.91
CA THR A 432 -37.55 5.85 11.20
C THR A 432 -38.47 4.92 11.99
N THR A 433 -38.12 3.65 12.09
CA THR A 433 -38.69 2.74 13.09
C THR A 433 -38.02 2.95 14.45
N PRO A 434 -38.78 3.01 15.56
CA PRO A 434 -38.22 3.22 16.89
C PRO A 434 -37.44 1.98 17.39
N THR A 435 -36.29 2.23 18.01
CA THR A 435 -35.44 1.25 18.68
C THR A 435 -36.18 0.61 19.86
N PRO A 436 -36.11 -0.72 20.08
CA PRO A 436 -36.69 -1.32 21.26
C PRO A 436 -35.89 -0.93 22.52
N ASP A 437 -36.61 -0.45 23.54
CA ASP A 437 -36.08 -0.08 24.85
C ASP A 437 -35.33 -1.26 25.51
N ALA A 438 -34.01 -1.11 25.67
CA ALA A 438 -33.27 -1.88 26.65
C ALA A 438 -33.55 -1.28 28.04
N ALA A 439 -34.29 -2.03 28.86
CA ALA A 439 -34.55 -1.68 30.25
C ALA A 439 -33.24 -1.59 31.05
N VAL A 440 -32.79 -0.36 31.32
CA VAL A 440 -31.73 -0.08 32.29
C VAL A 440 -32.38 0.57 33.50
N SER A 441 -32.47 -0.20 34.58
CA SER A 441 -32.86 0.24 35.91
C SER A 441 -31.73 1.02 36.59
N GLY A 442 -31.99 2.24 37.06
CA GLY A 442 -31.11 2.95 38.01
C GLY A 442 -30.99 4.47 37.80
N PRO A 443 -30.84 5.28 38.87
CA PRO A 443 -31.04 6.72 38.85
C PRO A 443 -29.78 7.47 38.36
N LEU A 444 -29.54 7.48 37.06
CA LEU A 444 -28.47 8.29 36.45
C LEU A 444 -28.93 9.05 35.20
N ARG A 445 -30.17 9.56 35.21
CA ARG A 445 -30.75 10.34 34.08
C ARG A 445 -30.93 11.84 34.34
N ALA A 446 -30.47 12.38 35.48
CA ALA A 446 -30.65 13.80 35.79
C ALA A 446 -29.38 14.67 35.67
N ALA A 447 -28.20 14.11 35.36
CA ALA A 447 -26.94 14.86 35.44
C ALA A 447 -26.46 15.50 34.12
N LEU A 448 -26.93 15.07 32.96
CA LEU A 448 -26.43 15.58 31.67
C LEU A 448 -27.09 16.88 31.14
N PRO A 449 -28.40 17.14 31.29
CA PRO A 449 -28.98 18.35 30.72
C PRO A 449 -28.70 19.63 31.53
N ALA A 450 -28.27 19.52 32.80
CA ALA A 450 -27.93 20.69 33.63
C ALA A 450 -26.53 21.26 33.34
N GLY A 451 -25.57 20.44 32.89
CA GLY A 451 -24.20 20.88 32.60
C GLY A 451 -24.06 21.70 31.32
N LEU A 452 -24.86 21.39 30.30
CA LEU A 452 -24.83 22.09 29.01
C LEU A 452 -25.44 23.50 29.07
N ALA A 453 -26.37 23.77 29.98
CA ALA A 453 -26.96 25.10 30.16
C ALA A 453 -26.01 26.08 30.90
N ALA A 454 -25.14 25.59 31.77
CA ALA A 454 -24.20 26.42 32.52
C ALA A 454 -22.99 26.87 31.68
N ALA A 455 -22.55 26.07 30.70
CA ALA A 455 -21.44 26.42 29.81
C ALA A 455 -21.82 27.46 28.74
N ALA A 456 -23.08 27.49 28.31
CA ALA A 456 -23.58 28.45 27.31
C ALA A 456 -23.70 29.89 27.85
N LEU A 457 -23.87 30.07 29.16
CA LEU A 457 -24.01 31.41 29.79
C LEU A 457 -22.68 32.08 30.13
N ALA A 458 -21.57 31.35 30.19
CA ALA A 458 -20.23 31.91 30.46
C ALA A 458 -19.53 32.48 29.21
N GLY A 459 -19.97 32.10 28.00
CA GLY A 459 -19.33 32.48 26.73
C GLY A 459 -19.70 33.86 26.18
N VAL A 460 -20.69 34.55 26.75
CA VAL A 460 -21.24 35.81 26.18
C VAL A 460 -20.74 37.07 26.92
N ALA A 461 -19.96 36.95 27.99
CA ALA A 461 -19.54 38.08 28.82
C ALA A 461 -18.02 38.27 28.94
N VAL A 462 -17.27 38.32 27.82
CA VAL A 462 -15.95 38.98 27.81
C VAL A 462 -15.72 39.66 26.45
N PRO A 463 -15.90 40.98 26.37
CA PRO A 463 -14.74 41.81 26.04
C PRO A 463 -14.65 43.04 26.97
N PHE A 464 -13.45 43.61 27.07
CA PHE A 464 -13.03 44.76 27.88
C PHE A 464 -12.45 44.47 29.27
N VAL A 465 -11.20 44.01 29.32
CA VAL A 465 -10.21 44.65 30.22
C VAL A 465 -8.86 44.76 29.49
N ARG A 466 -8.38 46.00 29.42
CA ARG A 466 -7.12 46.42 28.77
C ARG A 466 -5.88 45.87 29.49
N ARG A 467 -4.86 45.53 28.70
CA ARG A 467 -3.46 45.40 29.14
C ARG A 467 -2.94 46.73 29.69
N THR A 468 -2.30 46.69 30.86
CA THR A 468 -1.12 47.51 31.19
C THR A 468 -0.22 46.77 32.20
N PRO A 469 1.11 47.03 32.23
CA PRO A 469 2.14 46.09 32.68
C PRO A 469 2.81 46.46 34.03
N ARG A 470 3.77 45.61 34.47
CA ARG A 470 4.76 45.73 35.58
C ARG A 470 4.40 44.92 36.83
N GLU A 471 5.30 44.34 37.61
CA GLU A 471 6.78 44.23 37.63
C GLU A 471 7.11 43.04 38.55
N ARG A 472 8.27 42.40 38.35
CA ARG A 472 8.84 41.41 39.28
C ARG A 472 9.46 42.12 40.49
N PRO A 473 9.46 41.45 41.64
CA PRO A 473 10.75 41.04 42.25
C PRO A 473 11.14 39.61 41.88
#